data_AF-A0AAE1SZI2-F1
#
_entry.id   AF-A0AAE1SZI2-F1
#
_cell.length_a   1.000
_cell.length_b   1.000
_cell.length_c   1.000
_cell.angle_alpha   90.00
_cell.angle_beta   90.00
_cell.angle_gamma   90.00
#
_symmetry.space_group_name_H-M   'P 1'
#
loop_
_entity.id
_entity.type
_entity.pdbx_description
1 polymer ?
#
loop_
_entity_poly.entity_id
_entity_poly.type
_entity_poly.pdbx_seq_one_letter_code
_entity_poly.pdbx_strand_id
1 'polypeptide(L)'
;MISCSDDESISQNDLLLLSNKEFGDCKRLPTAYAFALVEDRRPDKIRLRMHLSGEFKQLNTEETEACSRLEYASSCYRKCEICSLSTISREYVALRSVGSLPFKDLILSAAESNRSTEDHAWKISRPLKEFLESHHNKSQLDAINGPPGTGKTQTILGLLSAILHATPSRIHSNRYRHWGQASPWLAWINPLDQEMPIDGDEGFFPTSGNELKPEVVNSSRKYRVRVLVCAPSNSALDEIVLRILNTGIRDENDRAYSPKIVRIDLKAHHSVQAVSMDYLVEQRLSGMDSQTGNRQKQGGPVKDKDSIRASILDEAVIVCQLDPLSIANKSPLNTKLLKLEVVQSVKCQVGDPVQLPATVISPVAGKFGYCVGLFERLQRAGYPVQMLKTQYRMHPEIRNFPSREFYEEALEDGPDVEEQTKRSWHEYRCFGPFCFFDIHEGKESQPSGSGSWQNVDEIEFVLAMYRKLVSRYPELKSSSRLAIISPYRH
;
A
#
# COMPACT_ATOMS: atom_id res chain seq x y z
N MET A 1 -19.90 -16.06 27.35
CA MET A 1 -20.42 -16.26 25.97
C MET A 1 -21.87 -15.85 25.98
N ILE A 2 -22.34 -15.15 24.95
CA ILE A 2 -23.73 -14.74 24.79
C ILE A 2 -24.24 -15.39 23.49
N SER A 3 -25.51 -15.80 23.47
CA SER A 3 -26.19 -16.22 22.24
C SER A 3 -26.34 -15.04 21.27
N CYS A 4 -26.51 -15.37 19.99
CA CYS A 4 -26.99 -14.42 18.99
C CYS A 4 -28.33 -14.90 18.46
N SER A 5 -29.34 -14.04 18.54
CA SER A 5 -30.41 -13.99 17.55
C SER A 5 -29.91 -13.16 16.36
N ASP A 6 -30.47 -13.39 15.19
CA ASP A 6 -30.01 -12.81 13.92
C ASP A 6 -30.29 -11.30 13.80
N ASP A 7 -29.25 -10.55 13.39
CA ASP A 7 -29.26 -9.46 12.38
C ASP A 7 -28.00 -8.56 12.50
N GLU A 8 -27.29 -8.56 13.64
CA GLU A 8 -26.13 -7.67 13.84
C GLU A 8 -24.83 -8.17 13.15
N SER A 9 -24.17 -7.26 12.42
CA SER A 9 -22.97 -7.46 11.59
C SER A 9 -21.64 -7.73 12.33
N ILE A 10 -21.72 -7.94 13.65
CA ILE A 10 -20.59 -8.00 14.58
C ILE A 10 -19.46 -8.91 14.08
N SER A 11 -18.30 -8.34 13.81
CA SER A 11 -17.10 -9.02 13.33
C SER A 11 -16.06 -9.22 14.45
N GLN A 12 -14.97 -9.94 14.13
CA GLN A 12 -13.86 -10.13 15.08
C GLN A 12 -13.06 -8.83 15.22
N ASN A 13 -12.61 -8.53 16.44
CA ASN A 13 -11.94 -7.29 16.87
C ASN A 13 -12.85 -6.06 17.00
N ASP A 14 -14.17 -6.22 16.96
CA ASP A 14 -15.09 -5.10 17.14
C ASP A 14 -15.31 -4.77 18.61
N LEU A 15 -15.47 -3.47 18.88
CA LEU A 15 -15.76 -2.92 20.20
C LEU A 15 -17.27 -2.75 20.36
N LEU A 16 -17.84 -3.48 21.30
CA LEU A 16 -19.26 -3.39 21.66
C LEU A 16 -19.45 -2.59 22.95
N LEU A 17 -20.51 -1.79 23.00
CA LEU A 17 -21.09 -1.30 24.23
C LEU A 17 -22.16 -2.29 24.70
N LEU A 18 -22.00 -2.83 25.90
CA LEU A 18 -23.00 -3.67 26.56
C LEU A 18 -23.78 -2.86 27.60
N SER A 19 -25.09 -3.06 27.65
CA SER A 19 -26.00 -2.37 28.57
C SER A 19 -27.11 -3.31 29.06
N ASN A 20 -27.61 -3.07 30.28
CA ASN A 20 -28.82 -3.72 30.82
C ASN A 20 -30.12 -2.95 30.49
N LYS A 21 -30.00 -1.78 29.84
CA LYS A 21 -31.09 -0.93 29.35
C LYS A 21 -30.93 -0.66 27.86
N GLU A 22 -32.01 -0.31 27.19
CA GLU A 22 -31.98 0.00 25.76
C GLU A 22 -31.32 1.36 25.49
N PHE A 23 -30.65 1.46 24.35
CA PHE A 23 -29.98 2.68 23.90
C PHE A 23 -31.01 3.61 23.23
N GLY A 24 -31.76 4.37 24.04
CA GLY A 24 -32.73 5.35 23.55
C GLY A 24 -32.08 6.57 22.88
N ASP A 25 -32.88 7.33 22.12
CA ASP A 25 -32.41 8.39 21.21
C ASP A 25 -31.54 9.48 21.88
N CYS A 26 -30.22 9.30 21.74
CA CYS A 26 -29.17 10.33 21.69
C CYS A 26 -29.11 11.41 22.80
N LYS A 27 -29.74 11.22 23.98
CA LYS A 27 -29.73 12.24 25.06
C LYS A 27 -29.22 11.80 26.44
N ARG A 28 -29.13 10.50 26.75
CA ARG A 28 -28.44 10.00 27.97
C ARG A 28 -27.82 8.63 27.73
N LEU A 29 -26.55 8.48 28.08
CA LEU A 29 -25.89 7.18 28.17
C LEU A 29 -26.47 6.35 29.34
N PRO A 30 -26.55 5.01 29.22
CA PRO A 30 -27.03 4.16 30.31
C PRO A 30 -26.05 4.17 31.50
N THR A 31 -26.61 4.20 32.71
CA THR A 31 -25.84 4.29 33.97
C THR A 31 -25.12 3.01 34.37
N ALA A 32 -25.49 1.86 33.78
CA ALA A 32 -24.79 0.59 33.93
C ALA A 32 -24.40 0.10 32.53
N TYR A 33 -23.10 -0.15 32.33
CA TYR A 33 -22.50 -0.36 31.02
C TYR A 33 -21.20 -1.15 31.11
N ALA A 34 -20.73 -1.72 30.01
CA ALA A 34 -19.34 -2.14 29.87
C ALA A 34 -18.89 -2.13 28.41
N PHE A 35 -17.60 -1.90 28.19
CA PHE A 35 -16.96 -2.13 26.90
C PHE A 35 -16.55 -3.60 26.78
N ALA A 36 -16.82 -4.20 25.62
CA ALA A 36 -16.51 -5.59 25.32
C ALA A 36 -15.86 -5.73 23.93
N LEU A 37 -14.68 -6.36 23.89
CA LEU A 37 -13.99 -6.70 22.64
C LEU A 37 -14.44 -8.08 22.15
N VAL A 38 -14.76 -8.20 20.86
CA VAL A 38 -15.06 -9.49 20.22
C VAL A 38 -13.76 -10.23 19.89
N GLU A 39 -13.44 -11.29 20.65
CA GLU A 39 -12.24 -12.09 20.42
C GLU A 39 -12.42 -13.23 19.40
N ASP A 40 -13.63 -13.80 19.30
CA ASP A 40 -13.95 -14.99 18.47
C ASP A 40 -15.45 -14.98 18.17
N ARG A 41 -15.83 -15.03 16.88
CA ARG A 41 -17.22 -15.24 16.44
C ARG A 41 -17.33 -16.62 15.79
N ARG A 42 -18.18 -17.45 16.38
CA ARG A 42 -18.69 -18.70 15.80
C ARG A 42 -20.14 -18.46 15.35
N PRO A 43 -20.74 -19.29 14.49
CA PRO A 43 -22.08 -19.05 13.94
C PRO A 43 -23.11 -18.65 15.00
N ASP A 44 -23.24 -19.44 16.07
CA ASP A 44 -24.27 -19.26 17.11
C ASP A 44 -23.76 -18.59 18.41
N LYS A 45 -22.45 -18.30 18.51
CA LYS A 45 -21.80 -17.91 19.78
C LYS A 45 -20.66 -16.91 19.59
N ILE A 46 -20.67 -15.85 20.39
CA ILE A 46 -19.61 -14.84 20.44
C ILE A 46 -18.82 -14.95 21.76
N ARG A 47 -17.48 -14.94 21.67
CA ARG A 47 -16.58 -14.78 22.82
C ARG A 47 -16.21 -13.30 22.97
N LEU A 48 -16.61 -12.73 24.11
CA LEU A 48 -16.35 -11.35 24.48
C LEU A 48 -15.29 -11.31 25.58
N ARG A 49 -14.36 -10.36 25.47
CA ARG A 49 -13.44 -9.97 26.54
C ARG A 49 -13.84 -8.59 27.05
N MET A 50 -14.14 -8.51 28.33
CA MET A 50 -14.57 -7.29 29.01
C MET A 50 -13.48 -6.82 29.97
N HIS A 51 -13.38 -5.52 30.17
CA HIS A 51 -12.56 -4.94 31.23
C HIS A 51 -13.50 -4.33 32.27
N LEU A 52 -13.52 -4.92 33.46
CA LEU A 52 -14.42 -4.55 34.57
C LEU A 52 -13.69 -3.78 35.68
N SER A 53 -12.53 -3.19 35.36
CA SER A 53 -11.81 -2.29 36.27
C SER A 53 -12.60 -1.01 36.55
N GLY A 54 -12.22 -0.32 37.61
CA GLY A 54 -12.86 0.90 38.09
C GLY A 54 -12.86 2.08 37.10
N GLU A 55 -13.67 3.10 37.39
CA GLU A 55 -13.74 4.30 36.57
C GLU A 55 -12.63 5.29 36.94
N PHE A 56 -11.91 5.76 35.93
CA PHE A 56 -10.97 6.88 36.05
C PHE A 56 -11.76 8.19 36.10
N LYS A 57 -11.90 8.79 37.29
CA LYS A 57 -12.60 10.10 37.44
C LYS A 57 -11.83 11.28 36.84
N GLN A 58 -10.53 11.13 36.57
CA GLN A 58 -9.68 12.15 35.97
C GLN A 58 -8.72 11.53 34.96
N LEU A 59 -8.29 12.31 33.97
CA LEU A 59 -7.40 11.87 32.88
C LEU A 59 -5.93 11.63 33.31
N ASN A 60 -5.56 11.98 34.55
CA ASN A 60 -4.17 12.07 35.02
C ASN A 60 -3.90 11.34 36.35
N THR A 61 -4.82 10.52 36.86
CA THR A 61 -4.61 9.72 38.08
C THR A 61 -4.70 8.23 37.78
N GLU A 62 -3.80 7.43 38.38
CA GLU A 62 -3.86 5.95 38.34
C GLU A 62 -4.92 5.40 39.33
N GLU A 63 -5.58 6.28 40.09
CA GLU A 63 -6.62 5.97 41.07
C GLU A 63 -7.93 5.53 40.40
N THR A 64 -8.08 4.23 40.16
CA THR A 64 -9.35 3.63 39.72
C THR A 64 -10.28 3.41 40.90
N GLU A 65 -11.44 4.08 40.93
CA GLU A 65 -12.51 3.73 41.89
C GLU A 65 -13.28 2.49 41.44
N ALA A 66 -13.31 1.46 42.28
CA ALA A 66 -14.00 0.20 41.99
C ALA A 66 -15.48 0.43 41.66
N CYS A 67 -15.87 0.14 40.42
CA CYS A 67 -17.21 0.36 39.91
C CYS A 67 -17.92 -0.99 39.71
N SER A 68 -18.99 -1.25 40.48
CA SER A 68 -19.80 -2.49 40.47
C SER A 68 -20.67 -2.66 39.22
N ARG A 69 -20.19 -2.16 38.08
CA ARG A 69 -20.96 -1.74 36.90
C ARG A 69 -21.76 -2.87 36.23
N LEU A 70 -21.39 -4.14 36.47
CA LEU A 70 -22.08 -5.36 35.99
C LEU A 70 -22.03 -6.56 36.96
N GLU A 71 -21.83 -6.37 38.27
CA GLU A 71 -21.64 -7.51 39.21
C GLU A 71 -22.80 -8.51 39.27
N TYR A 72 -24.04 -8.07 38.99
CA TYR A 72 -25.27 -8.86 39.10
C TYR A 72 -26.07 -8.95 37.78
N ALA A 73 -25.41 -8.83 36.62
CA ALA A 73 -26.08 -8.79 35.32
C ALA A 73 -26.44 -10.20 34.78
N SER A 74 -27.67 -10.64 35.07
CA SER A 74 -28.21 -11.95 34.68
C SER A 74 -28.65 -12.04 33.21
N SER A 75 -27.96 -12.89 32.44
CA SER A 75 -28.36 -13.51 31.15
C SER A 75 -28.65 -12.62 29.92
N CYS A 76 -29.19 -11.40 30.06
CA CYS A 76 -29.64 -10.58 28.94
C CYS A 76 -28.90 -9.23 28.89
N TYR A 77 -28.16 -9.00 27.80
CA TYR A 77 -27.49 -7.74 27.48
C TYR A 77 -27.99 -7.20 26.14
N ARG A 78 -28.33 -5.92 26.08
CA ARG A 78 -28.39 -5.20 24.80
C ARG A 78 -26.97 -4.87 24.36
N LYS A 79 -26.73 -4.94 23.06
CA LYS A 79 -25.44 -4.70 22.39
C LYS A 79 -25.55 -3.43 21.54
N CYS A 80 -24.43 -2.81 21.24
CA CYS A 80 -24.31 -1.75 20.23
C CYS A 80 -22.86 -1.78 19.71
N GLU A 81 -22.68 -1.83 18.39
CA GLU A 81 -21.36 -1.77 17.76
C GLU A 81 -20.85 -0.32 17.77
N ILE A 82 -19.65 -0.08 18.30
CA ILE A 82 -19.04 1.26 18.32
C ILE A 82 -18.15 1.44 17.09
N CYS A 83 -17.19 0.53 16.90
CA CYS A 83 -16.25 0.50 15.79
C CYS A 83 -15.44 -0.80 15.78
N SER A 84 -14.80 -1.12 14.65
CA SER A 84 -13.76 -2.16 14.62
C SER A 84 -12.43 -1.63 15.15
N LEU A 85 -11.85 -2.28 16.17
CA LEU A 85 -10.51 -1.96 16.66
C LEU A 85 -9.40 -2.54 15.79
N SER A 86 -9.74 -3.14 14.64
CA SER A 86 -8.80 -3.74 13.70
C SER A 86 -7.63 -2.80 13.38
N THR A 87 -7.88 -1.57 12.92
CA THR A 87 -6.82 -0.61 12.55
C THR A 87 -6.00 -0.17 13.76
N ILE A 88 -6.66 0.28 14.83
CA ILE A 88 -6.05 0.80 16.06
C ILE A 88 -5.13 -0.25 16.71
N SER A 89 -5.57 -1.51 16.76
CA SER A 89 -4.79 -2.61 17.34
C SER A 89 -3.50 -2.88 16.56
N ARG A 90 -3.53 -2.65 15.24
CA ARG A 90 -2.36 -2.82 14.37
C ARG A 90 -1.37 -1.67 14.55
N GLU A 91 -1.84 -0.43 14.45
CA GLU A 91 -1.04 0.79 14.68
C GLU A 91 -0.33 0.74 16.05
N TYR A 92 -1.06 0.34 17.09
CA TYR A 92 -0.52 0.23 18.45
C TYR A 92 0.64 -0.79 18.56
N VAL A 93 0.54 -1.93 17.89
CA VAL A 93 1.58 -2.95 17.93
C VAL A 93 2.72 -2.65 16.96
N ALA A 94 2.45 -1.98 15.83
CA ALA A 94 3.50 -1.40 14.98
C ALA A 94 4.34 -0.40 15.80
N LEU A 95 3.70 0.54 16.52
CA LEU A 95 4.34 1.47 17.45
C LEU A 95 5.17 0.75 18.53
N ARG A 96 4.60 -0.26 19.20
CA ARG A 96 5.32 -1.14 20.16
C ARG A 96 6.53 -1.87 19.55
N SER A 97 6.55 -2.06 18.23
CA SER A 97 7.57 -2.82 17.50
C SER A 97 8.65 -1.95 16.84
N VAL A 98 8.50 -0.61 16.80
CA VAL A 98 9.47 0.28 16.13
C VAL A 98 10.91 0.04 16.61
N GLY A 99 11.11 -0.22 17.91
CA GLY A 99 12.43 -0.45 18.50
C GLY A 99 13.20 -1.68 17.98
N SER A 100 12.54 -2.63 17.31
CA SER A 100 13.18 -3.80 16.68
C SER A 100 13.29 -3.72 15.16
N LEU A 101 12.85 -2.63 14.53
CA LEU A 101 12.95 -2.45 13.08
C LEU A 101 14.38 -2.12 12.64
N PRO A 102 14.86 -2.63 11.48
CA PRO A 102 16.21 -2.33 10.96
C PRO A 102 16.40 -0.86 10.54
N PHE A 103 15.30 -0.10 10.41
CA PHE A 103 15.31 1.33 10.11
C PHE A 103 14.80 2.19 11.28
N LYS A 104 14.78 1.66 12.51
CA LYS A 104 14.28 2.39 13.70
C LYS A 104 14.92 3.78 13.84
N ASP A 105 16.21 3.90 13.57
CA ASP A 105 16.97 5.13 13.80
C ASP A 105 16.61 6.20 12.75
N LEU A 106 16.41 5.81 11.49
CA LEU A 106 15.81 6.63 10.44
C LEU A 106 14.38 7.05 10.79
N ILE A 107 13.55 6.13 11.28
CA ILE A 107 12.14 6.38 11.62
C ILE A 107 12.02 7.32 12.83
N LEU A 108 12.88 7.18 13.84
CA LEU A 108 12.82 7.95 15.08
C LEU A 108 13.51 9.31 14.94
N SER A 109 14.75 9.37 14.45
CA SER A 109 15.50 10.63 14.33
C SER A 109 15.08 11.48 13.13
N ALA A 110 14.64 10.85 12.03
CA ALA A 110 14.53 11.45 10.70
C ALA A 110 15.82 12.15 10.19
N ALA A 111 16.97 11.91 10.82
CA ALA A 111 18.25 12.50 10.41
C ALA A 111 18.88 11.75 9.23
N GLU A 112 19.82 12.39 8.53
CA GLU A 112 20.61 11.75 7.46
C GLU A 112 21.39 10.55 8.01
N SER A 113 21.14 9.35 7.48
CA SER A 113 22.06 8.24 7.70
C SER A 113 23.26 8.42 6.78
N ASN A 114 24.39 8.85 7.34
CA ASN A 114 25.71 8.87 6.68
C ASN A 114 26.21 7.45 6.36
N ARG A 115 25.51 6.77 5.44
CA ARG A 115 25.95 5.52 4.80
C ARG A 115 26.75 5.91 3.57
N SER A 116 28.04 5.60 3.58
CA SER A 116 28.92 5.78 2.43
C SER A 116 28.31 5.14 1.18
N THR A 117 28.26 5.90 0.09
CA THR A 117 27.55 5.55 -1.16
C THR A 117 28.21 4.43 -1.97
N GLU A 118 29.34 3.90 -1.52
CA GLU A 118 30.20 3.01 -2.29
C GLU A 118 29.76 1.53 -2.29
N ASP A 119 29.20 1.03 -1.18
CA ASP A 119 29.20 -0.42 -0.92
C ASP A 119 27.96 -1.18 -1.45
N HIS A 120 26.90 -0.49 -1.89
CA HIS A 120 25.62 -1.09 -2.30
C HIS A 120 25.15 -0.64 -3.69
N ALA A 121 26.06 -0.37 -4.63
CA ALA A 121 25.70 -0.09 -6.02
C ALA A 121 25.03 -1.32 -6.70
N TRP A 122 23.71 -1.26 -6.87
CA TRP A 122 22.94 -2.22 -7.67
C TRP A 122 23.04 -1.83 -9.15
N LYS A 123 23.40 -2.77 -10.03
CA LYS A 123 23.58 -2.55 -11.47
C LYS A 123 22.43 -3.13 -12.28
N ILE A 124 21.68 -2.24 -12.91
CA ILE A 124 20.65 -2.54 -13.93
C ILE A 124 21.37 -2.97 -15.23
N SER A 125 20.79 -3.88 -16.01
CA SER A 125 21.32 -4.27 -17.33
C SER A 125 21.15 -3.14 -18.36
N ARG A 126 21.94 -3.17 -19.44
CA ARG A 126 21.83 -2.15 -20.50
C ARG A 126 20.44 -2.09 -21.15
N PRO A 127 19.81 -3.20 -21.60
CA PRO A 127 18.50 -3.13 -22.25
C PRO A 127 17.40 -2.59 -21.32
N LEU A 128 17.40 -3.00 -20.04
CA LEU A 128 16.44 -2.49 -19.07
C LEU A 128 16.70 -1.01 -18.71
N LYS A 129 17.96 -0.56 -18.69
CA LYS A 129 18.29 0.86 -18.52
C LYS A 129 17.83 1.67 -19.73
N GLU A 130 18.13 1.22 -20.95
CA GLU A 130 17.73 1.86 -22.20
C GLU A 130 16.19 1.91 -22.35
N PHE A 131 15.46 0.86 -21.93
CA PHE A 131 14.00 0.89 -21.80
C PHE A 131 13.52 1.98 -20.83
N LEU A 132 14.08 2.04 -19.62
CA LEU A 132 13.71 3.05 -18.63
C LEU A 132 14.04 4.47 -19.15
N GLU A 133 15.21 4.68 -19.73
CA GLU A 133 15.64 5.97 -20.30
C GLU A 133 14.83 6.40 -21.54
N SER A 134 14.08 5.49 -22.18
CA SER A 134 13.20 5.79 -23.31
C SER A 134 11.71 5.88 -22.96
N HIS A 135 11.26 5.28 -21.84
CA HIS A 135 9.86 5.25 -21.42
C HIS A 135 9.55 6.12 -20.19
N HIS A 136 10.58 6.55 -19.45
CA HIS A 136 10.47 7.46 -18.32
C HIS A 136 11.23 8.75 -18.62
N ASN A 137 10.60 9.90 -18.43
CA ASN A 137 11.29 11.18 -18.57
C ASN A 137 12.36 11.35 -17.47
N LYS A 138 13.29 12.30 -17.62
CA LYS A 138 14.40 12.47 -16.67
C LYS A 138 13.92 12.62 -15.21
N SER A 139 12.85 13.38 -14.97
CA SER A 139 12.28 13.48 -13.61
C SER A 139 11.73 12.13 -13.13
N GLN A 140 11.11 11.31 -14.00
CA GLN A 140 10.60 9.97 -13.64
C GLN A 140 11.69 8.94 -13.32
N LEU A 141 12.94 9.14 -13.72
CA LEU A 141 14.09 8.29 -13.34
C LEU A 141 14.66 8.68 -11.98
N ASP A 142 14.70 9.99 -11.70
CA ASP A 142 15.38 10.58 -10.54
C ASP A 142 14.43 10.83 -9.32
N ALA A 143 13.11 10.87 -9.54
CA ALA A 143 12.12 11.37 -8.56
C ALA A 143 11.36 10.31 -7.73
N ILE A 144 10.86 10.80 -6.59
CA ILE A 144 10.04 10.05 -5.63
C ILE A 144 8.74 10.81 -5.27
N ASN A 145 8.72 12.15 -5.33
CA ASN A 145 7.49 12.96 -5.26
C ASN A 145 6.87 13.10 -6.66
N GLY A 146 5.55 12.90 -6.78
CA GLY A 146 4.82 13.13 -8.01
C GLY A 146 3.55 13.96 -7.82
N PRO A 147 3.44 15.16 -8.40
CA PRO A 147 2.19 15.93 -8.52
C PRO A 147 1.06 15.17 -9.27
N PRO A 148 -0.18 15.70 -9.31
CA PRO A 148 -1.30 15.07 -10.02
C PRO A 148 -1.03 14.84 -11.51
N GLY A 149 -1.27 13.62 -12.01
CA GLY A 149 -1.15 13.31 -13.44
C GLY A 149 0.27 13.06 -13.97
N THR A 150 1.30 13.12 -13.12
CA THR A 150 2.72 13.04 -13.53
C THR A 150 3.29 11.62 -13.79
N GLY A 151 2.44 10.60 -13.74
CA GLY A 151 2.85 9.21 -14.03
C GLY A 151 3.36 8.40 -12.83
N LYS A 152 3.12 8.82 -11.58
CA LYS A 152 3.47 8.09 -10.32
C LYS A 152 3.40 6.55 -10.44
N THR A 153 2.29 5.98 -10.90
CA THR A 153 2.14 4.52 -11.01
C THR A 153 3.01 3.88 -12.10
N GLN A 154 3.37 4.60 -13.17
CA GLN A 154 4.35 4.15 -14.17
C GLN A 154 5.79 4.20 -13.62
N THR A 155 6.13 5.21 -12.82
CA THR A 155 7.42 5.24 -12.09
C THR A 155 7.53 4.04 -11.14
N ILE A 156 6.45 3.67 -10.43
CA ILE A 156 6.40 2.47 -9.59
C ILE A 156 6.66 1.19 -10.42
N LEU A 157 6.09 1.04 -11.63
CA LEU A 157 6.37 -0.12 -12.50
C LEU A 157 7.84 -0.18 -12.97
N GLY A 158 8.42 0.97 -13.32
CA GLY A 158 9.84 1.08 -13.68
C GLY A 158 10.75 0.68 -12.51
N LEU A 159 10.46 1.22 -11.33
CA LEU A 159 11.15 0.90 -10.08
C LEU A 159 11.01 -0.58 -9.70
N LEU A 160 9.83 -1.18 -9.85
CA LEU A 160 9.62 -2.62 -9.62
C LEU A 160 10.46 -3.47 -10.58
N SER A 161 10.52 -3.09 -11.86
CA SER A 161 11.37 -3.76 -12.86
C SER A 161 12.85 -3.65 -12.48
N ALA A 162 13.31 -2.45 -12.11
CA ALA A 162 14.68 -2.21 -11.65
C ALA A 162 15.02 -3.03 -10.38
N ILE A 163 14.18 -3.01 -9.34
CA ILE A 163 14.42 -3.73 -8.08
C ILE A 163 14.43 -5.26 -8.29
N LEU A 164 13.54 -5.79 -9.14
CA LEU A 164 13.47 -7.22 -9.42
C LEU A 164 14.61 -7.72 -10.33
N HIS A 165 15.19 -6.86 -11.18
CA HIS A 165 16.19 -7.28 -12.17
C HIS A 165 17.61 -6.75 -11.99
N ALA A 166 17.85 -5.75 -11.14
CA ALA A 166 19.19 -5.27 -10.85
C ALA A 166 20.06 -6.34 -10.15
N THR A 167 21.37 -6.27 -10.38
CA THR A 167 22.36 -7.22 -9.84
C THR A 167 23.28 -6.55 -8.82
N PRO A 168 23.59 -7.19 -7.68
CA PRO A 168 24.59 -6.67 -6.74
C PRO A 168 25.98 -6.60 -7.37
N SER A 169 26.64 -5.44 -7.35
CA SER A 169 27.95 -5.24 -8.01
C SER A 169 29.05 -6.24 -7.59
N ARG A 170 28.99 -6.74 -6.34
CA ARG A 170 29.94 -7.74 -5.82
C ARG A 170 29.99 -9.04 -6.66
N ILE A 171 28.89 -9.43 -7.31
CA ILE A 171 28.81 -10.68 -8.12
C ILE A 171 29.60 -10.56 -9.42
N HIS A 172 29.57 -9.39 -10.08
CA HIS A 172 30.29 -9.18 -11.35
C HIS A 172 31.81 -9.11 -11.16
N SER A 173 32.26 -8.50 -10.06
CA SER A 173 33.70 -8.40 -9.73
C SER A 173 34.33 -9.78 -9.56
N ASN A 174 33.75 -10.64 -8.72
CA ASN A 174 34.33 -11.96 -8.45
C ASN A 174 34.28 -12.90 -9.66
N ARG A 175 33.27 -12.82 -10.53
CA ARG A 175 33.25 -13.61 -11.78
C ARG A 175 34.43 -13.27 -12.70
N TYR A 176 34.66 -11.99 -12.98
CA TYR A 176 35.80 -11.59 -13.81
C TYR A 176 37.14 -11.93 -13.17
N ARG A 177 37.27 -11.82 -11.84
CA ARG A 177 38.49 -12.19 -11.12
C ARG A 177 38.76 -13.71 -11.18
N HIS A 178 37.75 -14.54 -10.88
CA HIS A 178 37.87 -16.00 -10.97
C HIS A 178 38.11 -16.46 -12.40
N TRP A 179 37.48 -15.85 -13.41
CA TRP A 179 37.74 -16.20 -14.82
C TRP A 179 39.15 -15.79 -15.26
N GLY A 180 39.66 -14.62 -14.85
CA GLY A 180 41.06 -14.24 -15.09
C GLY A 180 42.07 -15.16 -14.40
N GLN A 181 41.75 -15.69 -13.22
CA GLN A 181 42.59 -16.63 -12.48
C GLN A 181 42.52 -18.06 -13.03
N ALA A 182 41.35 -18.51 -13.48
CA ALA A 182 41.12 -19.85 -14.05
C ALA A 182 41.35 -19.92 -15.58
N SER A 183 41.77 -18.83 -16.22
CA SER A 183 42.04 -18.77 -17.66
C SER A 183 43.21 -17.82 -17.99
N PRO A 184 44.46 -18.17 -17.63
CA PRO A 184 45.64 -17.29 -17.80
C PRO A 184 45.86 -16.77 -19.22
N TRP A 185 45.43 -17.53 -20.22
CA TRP A 185 45.48 -17.15 -21.64
C TRP A 185 44.70 -15.86 -21.97
N LEU A 186 43.67 -15.50 -21.18
CA LEU A 186 42.95 -14.23 -21.33
C LEU A 186 43.78 -13.01 -20.86
N ALA A 187 44.85 -13.22 -20.11
CA ALA A 187 45.80 -12.19 -19.68
C ALA A 187 47.03 -12.09 -20.61
N TRP A 188 46.99 -12.75 -21.79
CA TRP A 188 48.15 -12.92 -22.70
C TRP A 188 49.35 -13.66 -22.10
N ILE A 189 49.12 -14.44 -21.03
CA ILE A 189 50.11 -15.35 -20.45
C ILE A 189 49.94 -16.72 -21.10
N ASN A 190 50.99 -17.25 -21.71
CA ASN A 190 51.02 -18.58 -22.29
C ASN A 190 51.10 -19.64 -21.16
N PRO A 191 50.10 -20.52 -20.98
CA PRO A 191 50.07 -21.45 -19.85
C PRO A 191 51.08 -22.61 -19.93
N LEU A 192 51.91 -22.66 -20.98
CA LEU A 192 53.06 -23.57 -21.07
C LEU A 192 54.33 -23.02 -20.41
N ASP A 193 54.40 -21.71 -20.14
CA ASP A 193 55.61 -21.02 -19.66
C ASP A 193 55.64 -20.83 -18.13
N GLN A 194 54.71 -21.43 -17.38
CA GLN A 194 54.69 -21.44 -15.92
C GLN A 194 54.44 -22.86 -15.39
N GLU A 195 55.43 -23.40 -14.66
CA GLU A 195 55.41 -24.67 -13.93
C GLU A 195 55.03 -25.94 -14.73
N MET A 196 56.04 -26.65 -15.26
CA MET A 196 55.91 -28.09 -15.49
C MET A 196 55.78 -28.80 -14.13
N PRO A 197 54.82 -29.73 -13.93
CA PRO A 197 54.78 -30.58 -12.75
C PRO A 197 56.07 -31.40 -12.62
N ILE A 198 56.58 -31.52 -11.40
CA ILE A 198 57.66 -32.47 -11.07
C ILE A 198 57.02 -33.86 -10.92
N ASP A 199 57.63 -34.88 -11.52
CA ASP A 199 57.14 -36.26 -11.48
C ASP A 199 56.84 -36.72 -10.04
N GLY A 200 55.56 -36.99 -9.76
CA GLY A 200 55.07 -37.45 -8.46
C GLY A 200 54.01 -36.56 -7.80
N ASP A 201 53.80 -35.32 -8.28
CA ASP A 201 52.74 -34.44 -7.75
C ASP A 201 51.40 -34.68 -8.48
N GLU A 202 50.56 -35.54 -7.90
CA GLU A 202 49.14 -35.72 -8.28
C GLU A 202 48.39 -34.40 -8.04
N GLY A 203 48.30 -33.56 -9.08
CA GLY A 203 47.96 -32.12 -9.05
C GLY A 203 46.62 -31.73 -8.40
N PHE A 204 46.51 -31.94 -7.10
CA PHE A 204 45.30 -31.77 -6.31
C PHE A 204 45.32 -30.44 -5.59
N PHE A 205 44.91 -29.38 -6.29
CA PHE A 205 44.58 -28.10 -5.65
C PHE A 205 43.55 -28.34 -4.53
N PRO A 206 43.84 -28.00 -3.26
CA PRO A 206 42.96 -28.31 -2.14
C PRO A 206 41.77 -27.33 -2.08
N THR A 207 40.86 -27.43 -3.05
CA THR A 207 39.59 -26.70 -3.03
C THR A 207 38.75 -27.19 -1.85
N SER A 208 38.57 -26.34 -0.84
CA SER A 208 37.60 -26.57 0.23
C SER A 208 36.23 -26.88 -0.38
N GLY A 209 35.69 -28.05 -0.07
CA GLY A 209 34.79 -28.76 -0.99
C GLY A 209 33.51 -28.03 -1.43
N ASN A 210 33.12 -28.29 -2.68
CA ASN A 210 31.93 -27.85 -3.44
C ASN A 210 32.08 -26.63 -4.37
N GLU A 211 33.19 -25.91 -4.41
CA GLU A 211 33.30 -24.72 -5.29
C GLU A 211 33.33 -25.02 -6.80
N LEU A 212 33.76 -26.23 -7.21
CA LEU A 212 33.88 -26.66 -8.62
C LEU A 212 32.86 -27.74 -9.03
N LYS A 213 31.68 -27.77 -8.41
CA LYS A 213 30.55 -28.54 -8.99
C LYS A 213 29.90 -27.72 -10.11
N PRO A 214 29.80 -28.24 -11.35
CA PRO A 214 29.00 -27.60 -12.38
C PRO A 214 27.51 -27.70 -12.01
N GLU A 215 26.96 -26.64 -11.41
CA GLU A 215 25.52 -26.47 -11.26
C GLU A 215 24.88 -26.47 -12.67
N VAL A 216 23.97 -27.42 -12.94
CA VAL A 216 23.14 -27.41 -14.15
C VAL A 216 22.42 -26.06 -14.20
N VAL A 217 22.59 -25.33 -15.31
CA VAL A 217 22.11 -23.94 -15.46
C VAL A 217 20.59 -23.89 -15.73
N ASN A 218 19.83 -24.44 -14.80
CA ASN A 218 18.44 -24.03 -14.61
C ASN A 218 18.43 -22.57 -14.15
N SER A 219 17.50 -21.77 -14.67
CA SER A 219 17.46 -20.30 -14.56
C SER A 219 17.11 -19.75 -13.16
N SER A 220 17.29 -20.56 -12.11
CA SER A 220 17.18 -20.13 -10.71
C SER A 220 18.33 -19.20 -10.32
N ARG A 221 18.14 -17.89 -10.53
CA ARG A 221 18.94 -16.83 -9.90
C ARG A 221 19.17 -17.16 -8.42
N LYS A 222 20.45 -17.17 -7.99
CA LYS A 222 20.87 -17.57 -6.63
C LYS A 222 20.33 -16.66 -5.50
N TYR A 223 19.71 -15.54 -5.88
CA TYR A 223 18.93 -14.65 -5.03
C TYR A 223 17.55 -14.41 -5.68
N ARG A 224 16.47 -14.68 -4.95
CA ARG A 224 15.12 -14.24 -5.30
C ARG A 224 14.76 -13.01 -4.48
N VAL A 225 14.86 -11.83 -5.10
CA VAL A 225 14.24 -10.61 -4.55
C VAL A 225 12.72 -10.84 -4.51
N ARG A 226 12.09 -10.57 -3.37
CA ARG A 226 10.63 -10.49 -3.22
C ARG A 226 10.29 -9.06 -2.82
N VAL A 227 9.24 -8.48 -3.40
CA VAL A 227 8.87 -7.09 -3.14
C VAL A 227 7.52 -7.02 -2.44
N LEU A 228 7.45 -6.18 -1.40
CA LEU A 228 6.23 -5.83 -0.70
C LEU A 228 5.76 -4.46 -1.21
N VAL A 229 4.56 -4.39 -1.77
CA VAL A 229 3.95 -3.17 -2.32
C VAL A 229 2.78 -2.76 -1.43
N CYS A 230 2.82 -1.53 -0.96
CA CYS A 230 1.84 -1.02 -0.01
C CYS A 230 1.32 0.36 -0.39
N ALA A 231 0.05 0.63 -0.09
CA ALA A 231 -0.61 1.92 -0.31
C ALA A 231 -1.73 2.13 0.74
N PRO A 232 -2.21 3.37 0.95
CA PRO A 232 -3.17 3.68 2.01
C PRO A 232 -4.63 3.29 1.69
N SER A 233 -4.94 2.85 0.47
CA SER A 233 -6.31 2.47 0.07
C SER A 233 -6.36 1.25 -0.84
N ASN A 234 -7.44 0.47 -0.76
CA ASN A 234 -7.68 -0.67 -1.64
C ASN A 234 -7.66 -0.26 -3.12
N SER A 235 -8.30 0.87 -3.47
CA SER A 235 -8.35 1.34 -4.86
C SER A 235 -6.98 1.65 -5.44
N ALA A 236 -6.04 2.17 -4.64
CA ALA A 236 -4.66 2.42 -5.09
C ALA A 236 -3.87 1.12 -5.30
N LEU A 237 -4.04 0.13 -4.41
CA LEU A 237 -3.42 -1.19 -4.56
C LEU A 237 -3.97 -1.93 -5.77
N ASP A 238 -5.28 -1.89 -5.95
CA ASP A 238 -5.96 -2.57 -7.05
C ASP A 238 -5.64 -1.88 -8.40
N GLU A 239 -5.38 -0.57 -8.41
CA GLU A 239 -4.83 0.16 -9.58
C GLU A 239 -3.42 -0.31 -9.95
N ILE A 240 -2.51 -0.39 -8.96
CA ILE A 240 -1.14 -0.90 -9.17
C ILE A 240 -1.17 -2.35 -9.66
N VAL A 241 -1.96 -3.22 -9.01
CA VAL A 241 -2.07 -4.64 -9.39
C VAL A 241 -2.66 -4.81 -10.79
N LEU A 242 -3.72 -4.07 -11.13
CA LEU A 242 -4.30 -4.10 -12.47
C LEU A 242 -3.31 -3.62 -13.54
N ARG A 243 -2.50 -2.59 -13.27
CA ARG A 243 -1.43 -2.18 -14.18
C ARG A 243 -0.36 -3.25 -14.36
N ILE A 244 0.09 -3.93 -13.29
CA ILE A 244 1.08 -5.01 -13.40
C ILE A 244 0.50 -6.18 -14.20
N LEU A 245 -0.77 -6.53 -13.99
CA LEU A 245 -1.44 -7.61 -14.74
C LEU A 245 -1.59 -7.28 -16.24
N ASN A 246 -1.94 -6.04 -16.58
CA ASN A 246 -2.16 -5.63 -17.97
C ASN A 246 -0.87 -5.29 -18.74
N THR A 247 0.16 -4.77 -18.06
CA THR A 247 1.39 -4.24 -18.70
C THR A 247 2.57 -5.21 -18.57
N GLY A 248 2.55 -6.08 -17.56
CA GLY A 248 3.72 -6.83 -17.09
C GLY A 248 4.75 -5.94 -16.38
N ILE A 249 5.87 -6.56 -16.05
CA ILE A 249 7.11 -5.96 -15.55
C ILE A 249 8.23 -6.36 -16.53
N ARG A 250 9.27 -5.52 -16.70
CA ARG A 250 10.36 -5.79 -17.65
C ARG A 250 11.50 -6.59 -17.00
N ASP A 251 11.98 -7.60 -17.72
CA ASP A 251 13.15 -8.39 -17.33
C ASP A 251 14.48 -7.69 -17.68
N GLU A 252 15.60 -8.37 -17.43
CA GLU A 252 16.95 -7.88 -17.72
C GLU A 252 17.26 -7.71 -19.23
N ASN A 253 16.37 -8.14 -20.12
CA ASN A 253 16.46 -8.13 -21.59
C ASN A 253 15.31 -7.33 -22.23
N ASP A 254 14.64 -6.46 -21.46
CA ASP A 254 13.42 -5.72 -21.84
C ASP A 254 12.21 -6.59 -22.28
N ARG A 255 12.07 -7.80 -21.72
CA ARG A 255 10.92 -8.67 -21.99
C ARG A 255 9.85 -8.44 -20.93
N ALA A 256 8.64 -8.10 -21.37
CA ALA A 256 7.48 -8.01 -20.49
C ALA A 256 7.06 -9.40 -20.01
N TYR A 257 6.92 -9.58 -18.70
CA TYR A 257 6.40 -10.80 -18.09
C TYR A 257 5.50 -10.46 -16.89
N SER A 258 4.62 -11.39 -16.50
CA SER A 258 3.79 -11.26 -15.29
C SER A 258 4.40 -12.08 -14.14
N PRO A 259 4.93 -11.45 -13.06
CA PRO A 259 5.40 -12.18 -11.89
C PRO A 259 4.24 -12.80 -11.10
N LYS A 260 4.54 -13.79 -10.24
CA LYS A 260 3.58 -14.29 -9.25
C LYS A 260 3.26 -13.18 -8.23
N ILE A 261 2.07 -12.61 -8.33
CA ILE A 261 1.54 -11.53 -7.48
C ILE A 261 0.50 -12.11 -6.52
N VAL A 262 0.46 -11.63 -5.29
CA VAL A 262 -0.60 -11.96 -4.31
C VAL A 262 -1.14 -10.69 -3.68
N ARG A 263 -2.45 -10.45 -3.84
CA ARG A 263 -3.19 -9.35 -3.21
C ARG A 263 -3.80 -9.84 -1.89
N ILE A 264 -3.35 -9.27 -0.78
CA ILE A 264 -3.87 -9.55 0.56
C ILE A 264 -4.69 -8.34 1.02
N ASP A 265 -6.02 -8.45 1.12
CA ASP A 265 -6.91 -7.63 1.97
C ASP A 265 -8.37 -8.08 1.78
N LEU A 266 -9.26 -7.58 2.65
CA LEU A 266 -10.70 -7.68 2.48
C LEU A 266 -11.19 -6.82 1.30
N LYS A 267 -12.16 -7.33 0.54
CA LYS A 267 -12.88 -6.62 -0.55
C LYS A 267 -11.94 -6.09 -1.66
N ALA A 268 -11.12 -6.98 -2.24
CA ALA A 268 -10.44 -6.71 -3.50
C ALA A 268 -11.45 -6.52 -4.66
N HIS A 269 -11.16 -5.61 -5.59
CA HIS A 269 -12.01 -5.37 -6.76
C HIS A 269 -12.05 -6.57 -7.71
N HIS A 270 -13.17 -6.79 -8.41
CA HIS A 270 -13.38 -7.96 -9.26
C HIS A 270 -12.30 -8.10 -10.36
N SER A 271 -11.78 -6.98 -10.87
CA SER A 271 -10.70 -6.94 -11.87
C SER A 271 -9.34 -7.46 -11.37
N VAL A 272 -9.15 -7.61 -10.05
CA VAL A 272 -7.93 -8.18 -9.44
C VAL A 272 -8.22 -9.42 -8.57
N GLN A 273 -9.46 -9.91 -8.57
CA GLN A 273 -9.89 -11.06 -7.76
C GLN A 273 -9.04 -12.32 -8.04
N ALA A 274 -8.62 -12.52 -9.29
CA ALA A 274 -7.78 -13.65 -9.72
C ALA A 274 -6.41 -13.76 -9.01
N VAL A 275 -5.91 -12.67 -8.42
CA VAL A 275 -4.68 -12.67 -7.59
C VAL A 275 -4.96 -12.42 -6.10
N SER A 276 -6.23 -12.39 -5.68
CA SER A 276 -6.59 -12.23 -4.28
C SER A 276 -6.26 -13.49 -3.47
N MET A 277 -5.80 -13.31 -2.23
CA MET A 277 -5.39 -14.41 -1.35
C MET A 277 -6.49 -15.46 -1.17
N ASP A 278 -7.74 -15.04 -0.94
CA ASP A 278 -8.82 -15.99 -0.69
C ASP A 278 -9.22 -16.77 -1.96
N TYR A 279 -9.25 -16.13 -3.14
CA TYR A 279 -9.45 -16.84 -4.43
C TYR A 279 -8.33 -17.86 -4.69
N LEU A 280 -7.07 -17.50 -4.46
CA LEU A 280 -5.92 -18.40 -4.63
C LEU A 280 -5.97 -19.57 -3.64
N VAL A 281 -6.49 -19.38 -2.43
CA VAL A 281 -6.74 -20.46 -1.46
C VAL A 281 -7.88 -21.37 -1.91
N GLU A 282 -8.98 -20.82 -2.41
CA GLU A 282 -10.13 -21.58 -2.92
C GLU A 282 -9.77 -22.40 -4.17
N GLN A 283 -8.96 -21.84 -5.08
CA GLN A 283 -8.42 -22.54 -6.24
C GLN A 283 -7.48 -23.69 -5.84
N ARG A 284 -6.64 -23.51 -4.80
CA ARG A 284 -5.79 -24.58 -4.24
C ARG A 284 -6.63 -25.69 -3.61
N LEU A 285 -7.65 -25.35 -2.81
CA LEU A 285 -8.52 -26.32 -2.14
C LEU A 285 -9.32 -27.17 -3.14
N SER A 286 -9.98 -26.54 -4.11
CA SER A 286 -10.75 -27.24 -5.14
C SER A 286 -9.88 -28.15 -6.04
N GLY A 287 -8.62 -27.76 -6.29
CA GLY A 287 -7.62 -28.61 -6.94
C GLY A 287 -7.12 -29.80 -6.11
N MET A 288 -7.32 -29.80 -4.79
CA MET A 288 -6.95 -30.91 -3.89
C MET A 288 -8.12 -31.86 -3.66
N ASP A 289 -9.32 -31.33 -3.41
CA ASP A 289 -10.54 -32.15 -3.20
C ASP A 289 -10.90 -32.99 -4.45
N SER A 290 -10.50 -32.53 -5.64
CA SER A 290 -10.63 -33.28 -6.91
C SER A 290 -9.56 -34.37 -7.12
N GLN A 291 -8.50 -34.43 -6.31
CA GLN A 291 -7.46 -35.46 -6.37
C GLN A 291 -7.53 -36.48 -5.22
N THR A 292 -8.08 -36.12 -4.06
CA THR A 292 -8.16 -37.03 -2.90
C THR A 292 -9.58 -37.48 -2.56
N GLY A 293 -10.13 -38.36 -3.40
CA GLY A 293 -11.26 -39.18 -2.98
C GLY A 293 -10.89 -40.07 -1.79
N ASN A 294 -11.70 -40.04 -0.72
CA ASN A 294 -11.55 -40.81 0.52
C ASN A 294 -10.21 -40.68 1.28
N ARG A 295 -10.12 -39.69 2.18
CA ARG A 295 -9.43 -39.83 3.48
C ARG A 295 -10.08 -38.95 4.56
N GLN A 296 -10.41 -39.53 5.71
CA GLN A 296 -11.15 -38.87 6.78
C GLN A 296 -10.30 -37.77 7.45
N LYS A 297 -10.69 -36.48 7.33
CA LYS A 297 -10.01 -35.36 7.99
C LYS A 297 -10.34 -35.26 9.48
N GLN A 298 -9.71 -36.09 10.32
CA GLN A 298 -9.56 -35.79 11.76
C GLN A 298 -8.50 -34.69 11.97
N GLY A 299 -8.85 -33.46 11.57
CA GLY A 299 -8.00 -32.28 11.68
C GLY A 299 -8.75 -31.06 11.14
N GLY A 300 -8.98 -30.06 12.01
CA GLY A 300 -9.87 -28.94 11.67
C GLY A 300 -9.39 -28.10 10.48
N PRO A 301 -10.30 -27.67 9.58
CA PRO A 301 -9.95 -27.08 8.27
C PRO A 301 -9.17 -25.76 8.33
N VAL A 302 -9.11 -25.11 9.50
CA VAL A 302 -8.34 -23.87 9.73
C VAL A 302 -6.83 -24.11 9.53
N LYS A 303 -6.28 -25.23 10.02
CA LYS A 303 -4.85 -25.54 9.88
C LYS A 303 -4.43 -25.78 8.42
N ASP A 304 -5.34 -26.32 7.63
CA ASP A 304 -5.17 -26.60 6.20
C ASP A 304 -5.05 -25.27 5.43
N LYS A 305 -6.03 -24.36 5.61
CA LYS A 305 -6.04 -23.04 4.95
C LYS A 305 -4.80 -22.20 5.27
N ASP A 306 -4.33 -22.18 6.52
CA ASP A 306 -3.16 -21.36 6.88
C ASP A 306 -1.84 -21.94 6.35
N SER A 307 -1.75 -23.26 6.16
CA SER A 307 -0.62 -23.89 5.45
C SER A 307 -0.61 -23.50 3.96
N ILE A 308 -1.78 -23.58 3.31
CA ILE A 308 -1.96 -23.19 1.89
C ILE A 308 -1.60 -21.70 1.70
N ARG A 309 -2.07 -20.80 2.57
CA ARG A 309 -1.70 -19.37 2.55
C ARG A 309 -0.19 -19.15 2.69
N ALA A 310 0.47 -19.88 3.59
CA ALA A 310 1.92 -19.77 3.79
C ALA A 310 2.75 -20.29 2.60
N SER A 311 2.20 -21.24 1.83
CA SER A 311 2.75 -21.75 0.57
C SER A 311 2.54 -20.77 -0.59
N ILE A 312 1.35 -20.18 -0.73
CA ILE A 312 1.05 -19.11 -1.71
C ILE A 312 2.02 -17.93 -1.53
N LEU A 313 2.25 -17.47 -0.29
CA LEU A 313 3.25 -16.43 0.01
C LEU A 313 4.71 -16.87 -0.16
N ASP A 314 4.99 -18.16 -0.37
CA ASP A 314 6.35 -18.60 -0.71
C ASP A 314 6.66 -18.62 -2.20
N GLU A 315 5.64 -18.87 -3.01
CA GLU A 315 5.72 -18.78 -4.46
C GLU A 315 5.62 -17.33 -4.98
N ALA A 316 5.09 -16.42 -4.17
CA ALA A 316 4.92 -15.00 -4.50
C ALA A 316 6.26 -14.28 -4.69
N VAL A 317 6.35 -13.50 -5.77
CA VAL A 317 7.44 -12.54 -6.04
C VAL A 317 7.05 -11.13 -5.61
N ILE A 318 5.78 -10.77 -5.81
CA ILE A 318 5.20 -9.50 -5.36
C ILE A 318 4.03 -9.77 -4.42
N VAL A 319 3.96 -9.06 -3.29
CA VAL A 319 2.84 -9.10 -2.35
C VAL A 319 2.27 -7.69 -2.19
N CYS A 320 0.96 -7.52 -2.38
CA CYS A 320 0.26 -6.22 -2.36
C CYS A 320 -0.76 -6.16 -1.22
N GLN A 321 -0.65 -5.19 -0.32
CA GLN A 321 -1.48 -5.05 0.89
C GLN A 321 -1.58 -3.59 1.37
N LEU A 322 -2.55 -3.25 2.21
CA LEU A 322 -2.64 -1.94 2.87
C LEU A 322 -1.39 -1.62 3.71
N ASP A 323 -1.12 -0.32 3.91
CA ASP A 323 0.10 0.22 4.53
C ASP A 323 0.56 -0.56 5.80
N PRO A 324 1.83 -0.99 5.89
CA PRO A 324 2.27 -2.02 6.84
C PRO A 324 2.31 -1.58 8.30
N LEU A 325 2.01 -0.31 8.63
CA LEU A 325 1.55 0.05 9.98
C LEU A 325 0.31 -0.77 10.42
N SER A 326 -0.40 -1.38 9.46
CA SER A 326 -1.45 -2.38 9.67
C SER A 326 -0.99 -3.83 9.97
N ILE A 327 0.30 -4.18 10.06
CA ILE A 327 0.71 -5.58 10.33
C ILE A 327 0.89 -5.85 11.82
N ALA A 328 -0.22 -6.12 12.52
CA ALA A 328 -0.15 -6.87 13.77
C ALA A 328 -1.37 -7.73 14.06
N ASN A 329 -1.21 -9.02 13.82
CA ASN A 329 -1.93 -10.07 14.52
C ASN A 329 -0.97 -11.27 14.61
N LYS A 330 -1.03 -12.08 15.68
CA LYS A 330 -0.09 -13.19 15.92
C LYS A 330 -0.37 -14.43 15.03
N SER A 331 -0.71 -14.23 13.75
CA SER A 331 -0.80 -15.29 12.77
C SER A 331 0.60 -15.65 12.23
N PRO A 332 0.87 -16.92 11.88
CA PRO A 332 2.13 -17.30 11.23
C PRO A 332 2.37 -16.54 9.92
N LEU A 333 1.29 -16.18 9.22
CA LEU A 333 1.30 -15.38 7.99
C LEU A 333 1.94 -14.01 8.21
N ASN A 334 1.51 -13.29 9.25
CA ASN A 334 2.01 -11.96 9.58
C ASN A 334 3.48 -12.03 10.06
N THR A 335 3.86 -13.09 10.77
CA THR A 335 5.27 -13.30 11.17
C THR A 335 6.18 -13.57 9.96
N LYS A 336 5.64 -14.08 8.85
CA LYS A 336 6.35 -14.24 7.57
C LYS A 336 6.38 -12.95 6.74
N LEU A 337 5.30 -12.16 6.75
CA LEU A 337 5.25 -10.84 6.10
C LEU A 337 6.22 -9.84 6.75
N LEU A 338 6.26 -9.76 8.08
CA LEU A 338 7.25 -8.96 8.83
C LEU A 338 8.70 -9.38 8.50
N LYS A 339 8.94 -10.66 8.19
CA LYS A 339 10.26 -11.13 7.72
C LYS A 339 10.56 -10.71 6.28
N LEU A 340 9.58 -10.62 5.38
CA LEU A 340 9.80 -10.07 4.04
C LEU A 340 10.23 -8.59 4.12
N GLU A 341 9.55 -7.79 4.94
CA GLU A 341 9.85 -6.36 5.10
C GLU A 341 11.27 -6.10 5.64
N VAL A 342 11.78 -7.00 6.51
CA VAL A 342 13.10 -6.89 7.15
C VAL A 342 14.27 -7.40 6.28
N VAL A 343 14.03 -8.32 5.33
CA VAL A 343 15.13 -9.06 4.67
C VAL A 343 15.87 -8.28 3.58
N GLN A 344 15.19 -7.43 2.80
CA GLN A 344 15.81 -6.60 1.74
C GLN A 344 14.85 -5.47 1.34
N SER A 345 15.12 -4.24 1.77
CA SER A 345 14.17 -3.12 1.61
C SER A 345 14.85 -1.78 1.33
N VAL A 346 14.98 -1.45 0.03
CA VAL A 346 15.16 -0.07 -0.44
C VAL A 346 13.80 0.62 -0.27
N LYS A 347 13.69 1.61 0.63
CA LYS A 347 12.41 2.21 1.01
C LYS A 347 12.07 3.45 0.17
N CYS A 348 11.50 3.24 -1.01
CA CYS A 348 10.96 4.30 -1.86
C CYS A 348 9.51 4.62 -1.50
N GLN A 349 9.20 5.85 -1.09
CA GLN A 349 7.84 6.30 -0.76
C GLN A 349 7.29 7.23 -1.84
N VAL A 350 6.65 6.68 -2.87
CA VAL A 350 6.07 7.50 -3.94
C VAL A 350 4.80 8.20 -3.43
N GLY A 351 4.80 9.52 -3.41
CA GLY A 351 3.77 10.34 -2.77
C GLY A 351 3.57 11.71 -3.42
N ASP A 352 2.81 12.56 -2.74
CA ASP A 352 2.54 13.95 -3.12
C ASP A 352 2.22 14.75 -1.85
N PRO A 353 3.13 15.64 -1.39
CA PRO A 353 3.01 16.29 -0.10
C PRO A 353 2.00 17.45 -0.09
N VAL A 354 1.49 17.86 -1.26
CA VAL A 354 0.55 18.99 -1.41
C VAL A 354 -0.90 18.52 -1.59
N GLN A 355 -1.16 17.22 -1.40
CA GLN A 355 -2.52 16.68 -1.32
C GLN A 355 -3.04 16.68 0.13
N LEU A 356 -4.33 16.38 0.30
CA LEU A 356 -4.98 16.36 1.60
C LEU A 356 -4.23 15.42 2.58
N PRO A 357 -3.88 15.88 3.80
CA PRO A 357 -3.26 15.03 4.81
C PRO A 357 -4.25 13.99 5.33
N ALA A 358 -3.74 12.98 6.05
CA ALA A 358 -4.58 11.93 6.62
C ALA A 358 -5.69 12.52 7.51
N THR A 359 -6.95 12.14 7.26
CA THR A 359 -8.11 12.68 7.97
C THR A 359 -8.16 12.15 9.41
N VAL A 360 -7.81 13.00 10.38
CA VAL A 360 -7.81 12.64 11.81
C VAL A 360 -9.11 13.09 12.47
N ILE A 361 -9.84 12.15 13.07
CA ILE A 361 -11.15 12.41 13.71
C ILE A 361 -11.04 13.34 14.93
N SER A 362 -9.90 13.32 15.64
CA SER A 362 -9.65 14.18 16.81
C SER A 362 -8.93 15.48 16.41
N PRO A 363 -9.57 16.66 16.54
CA PRO A 363 -8.92 17.94 16.26
C PRO A 363 -7.72 18.20 17.18
N VAL A 364 -7.75 17.65 18.41
CA VAL A 364 -6.64 17.74 19.37
C VAL A 364 -5.43 16.96 18.86
N ALA A 365 -5.63 15.74 18.35
CA ALA A 365 -4.54 14.96 17.76
C ALA A 365 -4.00 15.62 16.47
N GLY A 366 -4.86 16.23 15.66
CA GLY A 366 -4.45 17.07 14.52
C GLY A 366 -3.56 18.24 14.95
N LYS A 367 -3.93 18.96 16.02
CA LYS A 367 -3.13 20.07 16.59
C LYS A 367 -1.75 19.62 17.09
N PHE A 368 -1.61 18.38 17.56
CA PHE A 368 -0.32 17.77 17.94
C PHE A 368 0.39 17.05 16.77
N GLY A 369 -0.05 17.26 15.53
CA GLY A 369 0.65 16.78 14.33
C GLY A 369 0.39 15.31 13.95
N TYR A 370 -0.63 14.65 14.50
CA TYR A 370 -0.96 13.25 14.15
C TYR A 370 -1.34 13.05 12.67
N CYS A 371 -1.68 14.13 11.96
CA CYS A 371 -1.96 14.13 10.52
C CYS A 371 -0.70 14.22 9.62
N VAL A 372 0.48 14.49 10.18
CA VAL A 372 1.74 14.67 9.43
C VAL A 372 2.26 13.32 8.93
N GLY A 373 2.41 13.18 7.62
CA GLY A 373 2.84 11.93 7.00
C GLY A 373 4.32 11.62 7.26
N LEU A 374 4.70 10.33 7.26
CA LEU A 374 6.12 9.95 7.36
C LEU A 374 6.97 10.55 6.23
N PHE A 375 6.42 10.59 5.01
CA PHE A 375 7.06 11.20 3.85
C PHE A 375 7.33 12.70 4.07
N GLU A 376 6.31 13.43 4.49
CA GLU A 376 6.40 14.86 4.82
C GLU A 376 7.40 15.14 5.94
N ARG A 377 7.44 14.28 6.98
CA ARG A 377 8.42 14.40 8.07
C ARG A 377 9.86 14.16 7.61
N LEU A 378 10.09 13.24 6.68
CA LEU A 378 11.41 13.04 6.07
C LEU A 378 11.80 14.21 5.17
N GLN A 379 10.88 14.73 4.36
CA GLN A 379 11.08 15.93 3.54
C GLN A 379 11.45 17.15 4.39
N ARG A 380 10.69 17.41 5.47
CA ARG A 380 10.98 18.47 6.47
C ARG A 380 12.33 18.29 7.17
N ALA A 381 12.89 17.08 7.19
CA ALA A 381 14.19 16.76 7.77
C ALA A 381 15.34 16.75 6.72
N GLY A 382 15.10 17.24 5.50
CA GLY A 382 16.12 17.43 4.47
C GLY A 382 16.38 16.22 3.57
N TYR A 383 15.59 15.14 3.65
CA TYR A 383 15.74 14.02 2.72
C TYR A 383 15.52 14.48 1.26
N PRO A 384 16.33 14.02 0.28
CA PRO A 384 16.29 14.49 -1.09
C PRO A 384 14.99 14.07 -1.80
N VAL A 385 13.99 14.95 -1.76
CA VAL A 385 12.71 14.78 -2.45
C VAL A 385 12.80 15.39 -3.84
N GLN A 386 13.14 14.56 -4.83
CA GLN A 386 13.03 14.92 -6.24
C GLN A 386 11.58 14.76 -6.73
N MET A 387 11.14 15.69 -7.58
CA MET A 387 9.75 15.90 -8.02
C MET A 387 9.56 15.62 -9.51
N LEU A 388 8.50 14.89 -9.86
CA LEU A 388 8.03 14.73 -11.24
C LEU A 388 7.48 16.06 -11.77
N LYS A 389 8.00 16.54 -12.91
CA LYS A 389 7.59 17.84 -13.48
C LYS A 389 6.49 17.72 -14.54
N THR A 390 6.66 16.78 -15.48
CA THR A 390 5.77 16.63 -16.63
C THR A 390 4.46 15.93 -16.24
N GLN A 391 3.31 16.56 -16.49
CA GLN A 391 1.98 16.01 -16.24
C GLN A 391 1.25 15.62 -17.54
N TYR A 392 0.46 14.55 -17.47
CA TYR A 392 -0.15 13.88 -18.62
C TYR A 392 -1.69 13.73 -18.49
N ARG A 393 -2.38 14.69 -17.86
CA ARG A 393 -3.81 14.55 -17.53
C ARG A 393 -4.68 15.80 -17.75
N MET A 394 -4.17 16.99 -17.44
CA MET A 394 -4.96 18.23 -17.37
C MET A 394 -4.66 19.14 -18.55
N HIS A 395 -5.66 19.85 -19.08
CA HIS A 395 -5.45 20.87 -20.12
C HIS A 395 -4.49 21.97 -19.59
N PRO A 396 -3.62 22.57 -20.41
CA PRO A 396 -2.64 23.58 -19.96
C PRO A 396 -3.24 24.70 -19.09
N GLU A 397 -4.41 25.23 -19.46
CA GLU A 397 -5.16 26.22 -18.67
C GLU A 397 -5.51 25.74 -17.25
N ILE A 398 -5.90 24.47 -17.09
CA ILE A 398 -6.24 23.86 -15.80
C ILE A 398 -4.97 23.61 -14.99
N ARG A 399 -3.86 23.24 -15.65
CA ARG A 399 -2.54 23.01 -15.05
C ARG A 399 -1.91 24.31 -14.53
N ASN A 400 -2.18 25.44 -15.19
CA ASN A 400 -1.59 26.75 -14.91
C ASN A 400 -1.74 27.17 -13.43
N PHE A 401 -2.97 27.26 -12.91
CA PHE A 401 -3.20 27.71 -11.52
C PHE A 401 -2.54 26.80 -10.47
N PRO A 402 -2.74 25.46 -10.46
CA PRO A 402 -2.03 24.59 -9.54
C PRO A 402 -0.51 24.64 -9.67
N SER A 403 0.04 24.77 -10.89
CA SER A 403 1.48 24.88 -11.11
C SER A 403 2.07 26.09 -10.36
N ARG A 404 1.44 27.26 -10.52
CA ARG A 404 1.91 28.50 -9.89
C ARG A 404 1.69 28.52 -8.38
N GLU A 405 0.51 28.10 -7.93
CA GLU A 405 0.11 28.23 -6.52
C GLU A 405 0.79 27.19 -5.61
N PHE A 406 1.04 25.97 -6.12
CA PHE A 406 1.46 24.83 -5.29
C PHE A 406 2.82 24.24 -5.66
N TYR A 407 3.40 24.61 -6.82
CA TYR A 407 4.60 23.96 -7.37
C TYR A 407 5.61 24.94 -7.98
N GLU A 408 5.58 26.22 -7.61
CA GLU A 408 6.56 27.25 -8.06
C GLU A 408 6.69 27.33 -9.61
N GLU A 409 5.57 27.20 -10.31
CA GLU A 409 5.45 27.10 -11.78
C GLU A 409 6.18 25.91 -12.43
N ALA A 410 6.73 24.98 -11.65
CA ALA A 410 7.56 23.86 -12.12
C ALA A 410 6.80 22.66 -12.74
N LEU A 411 5.49 22.74 -12.97
CA LEU A 411 4.75 21.72 -13.74
C LEU A 411 4.80 22.02 -15.24
N GLU A 412 5.26 21.02 -16.00
CA GLU A 412 5.34 21.01 -17.46
C GLU A 412 4.21 20.13 -18.03
N ASP A 413 3.75 20.39 -19.25
CA ASP A 413 2.75 19.53 -19.92
C ASP A 413 3.45 18.48 -20.81
N GLY A 414 2.90 17.26 -20.88
CA GLY A 414 3.29 16.28 -21.89
C GLY A 414 2.91 16.73 -23.30
N PRO A 415 3.63 16.28 -24.36
CA PRO A 415 3.53 16.85 -25.70
C PRO A 415 2.12 16.79 -26.29
N ASP A 416 1.42 15.67 -26.09
CA ASP A 416 0.09 15.44 -26.68
C ASP A 416 -1.06 16.00 -25.83
N VAL A 417 -0.79 16.55 -24.64
CA VAL A 417 -1.81 16.76 -23.59
C VAL A 417 -2.85 17.79 -24.00
N GLU A 418 -2.46 18.87 -24.68
CA GLU A 418 -3.37 19.89 -25.19
C GLU A 418 -4.37 19.29 -26.19
N GLU A 419 -3.89 18.53 -27.18
CA GLU A 419 -4.74 17.87 -28.18
C GLU A 419 -5.61 16.77 -27.53
N GLN A 420 -5.03 15.91 -26.70
CA GLN A 420 -5.76 14.84 -26.00
C GLN A 420 -6.83 15.38 -25.05
N THR A 421 -6.70 16.61 -24.53
CA THR A 421 -7.70 17.23 -23.65
C THR A 421 -8.65 18.20 -24.35
N LYS A 422 -8.41 18.58 -25.61
CA LYS A 422 -9.30 19.44 -26.42
C LYS A 422 -10.67 18.81 -26.68
N ARG A 423 -11.76 19.58 -26.56
CA ARG A 423 -13.15 19.12 -26.74
C ARG A 423 -13.97 20.12 -27.54
N SER A 424 -14.99 19.64 -28.24
CA SER A 424 -15.95 20.47 -28.99
C SER A 424 -16.62 21.54 -28.12
N TRP A 425 -16.93 21.23 -26.86
CA TRP A 425 -17.56 22.20 -25.96
C TRP A 425 -16.65 23.37 -25.54
N HIS A 426 -15.32 23.28 -25.71
CA HIS A 426 -14.41 24.38 -25.38
C HIS A 426 -14.63 25.63 -26.25
N GLU A 427 -15.27 25.49 -27.42
CA GLU A 427 -15.67 26.62 -28.28
C GLU A 427 -16.77 27.49 -27.63
N TYR A 428 -17.50 26.94 -26.65
CA TYR A 428 -18.51 27.69 -25.92
C TYR A 428 -17.90 28.40 -24.71
N ARG A 429 -18.00 29.73 -24.65
CA ARG A 429 -17.38 30.58 -23.61
C ARG A 429 -17.61 30.12 -22.15
N CYS A 430 -18.73 29.47 -21.84
CA CYS A 430 -19.04 28.98 -20.49
C CYS A 430 -18.57 27.54 -20.22
N PHE A 431 -18.01 26.85 -21.21
CA PHE A 431 -17.48 25.48 -21.11
C PHE A 431 -16.02 25.40 -21.63
N GLY A 432 -15.28 26.51 -21.54
CA GLY A 432 -13.84 26.53 -21.78
C GLY A 432 -13.09 25.63 -20.78
N PRO A 433 -11.83 25.27 -21.05
CA PRO A 433 -11.07 24.31 -20.25
C PRO A 433 -10.97 24.68 -18.77
N PHE A 434 -10.77 25.96 -18.47
CA PHE A 434 -10.92 26.51 -17.13
C PHE A 434 -11.90 27.69 -17.13
N CYS A 435 -12.84 27.71 -16.19
CA CYS A 435 -13.84 28.78 -16.03
C CYS A 435 -14.13 28.98 -14.53
N PHE A 436 -14.17 30.24 -14.10
CA PHE A 436 -14.65 30.65 -12.78
C PHE A 436 -15.95 31.44 -12.94
N PHE A 437 -16.93 31.17 -12.08
CA PHE A 437 -18.24 31.82 -12.09
C PHE A 437 -18.52 32.45 -10.74
N ASP A 438 -18.62 33.77 -10.71
CA ASP A 438 -18.94 34.55 -9.51
C ASP A 438 -20.47 34.60 -9.31
N ILE A 439 -20.94 33.94 -8.24
CA ILE A 439 -22.36 33.85 -7.87
C ILE A 439 -22.60 34.78 -6.66
N HIS A 440 -22.33 36.07 -6.88
CA HIS A 440 -22.38 37.15 -5.89
C HIS A 440 -23.70 37.30 -5.11
N GLU A 441 -24.82 36.77 -5.60
CA GLU A 441 -26.10 36.77 -4.88
C GLU A 441 -26.26 35.60 -3.90
N GLY A 442 -25.42 34.56 -4.06
CA GLY A 442 -25.57 33.24 -3.46
C GLY A 442 -25.28 33.22 -1.96
N LYS A 443 -26.07 32.43 -1.21
CA LYS A 443 -26.03 32.42 0.26
C LYS A 443 -25.84 31.03 0.83
N GLU A 444 -24.77 30.88 1.61
CA GLU A 444 -24.55 29.70 2.42
C GLU A 444 -25.65 29.55 3.50
N SER A 445 -26.04 28.30 3.75
CA SER A 445 -27.02 27.93 4.76
C SER A 445 -26.65 26.60 5.41
N GLN A 446 -27.13 26.36 6.63
CA GLN A 446 -26.88 25.14 7.38
C GLN A 446 -28.19 24.41 7.67
N PRO A 447 -28.46 23.24 7.04
CA PRO A 447 -29.63 22.43 7.34
C PRO A 447 -29.63 21.94 8.79
N SER A 448 -30.76 22.09 9.48
CA SER A 448 -30.95 21.71 10.88
C SER A 448 -30.52 20.26 11.15
N GLY A 449 -29.53 20.07 12.02
CA GLY A 449 -29.01 18.75 12.42
C GLY A 449 -27.95 18.15 11.49
N SER A 450 -27.61 18.78 10.36
CA SER A 450 -26.58 18.26 9.43
C SER A 450 -25.14 18.52 9.88
N GLY A 451 -24.89 19.66 10.54
CA GLY A 451 -23.53 20.16 10.79
C GLY A 451 -22.73 20.55 9.53
N SER A 452 -23.37 20.55 8.35
CA SER A 452 -22.78 20.88 7.06
C SER A 452 -23.26 22.26 6.58
N TRP A 453 -22.61 22.76 5.54
CA TRP A 453 -23.04 23.93 4.78
C TRP A 453 -23.56 23.49 3.40
N GLN A 454 -24.45 24.28 2.82
CA GLN A 454 -24.96 24.16 1.44
C GLN A 454 -25.18 25.57 0.87
N ASN A 455 -25.14 25.74 -0.45
CA ASN A 455 -25.57 26.97 -1.13
C ASN A 455 -26.57 26.61 -2.24
N VAL A 456 -27.80 27.12 -2.16
CA VAL A 456 -28.88 26.76 -3.10
C VAL A 456 -28.70 27.43 -4.45
N ASP A 457 -28.20 28.67 -4.45
CA ASP A 457 -27.99 29.47 -5.65
C ASP A 457 -26.87 28.88 -6.53
N GLU A 458 -25.81 28.37 -5.90
CA GLU A 458 -24.78 27.54 -6.56
C GLU A 458 -25.37 26.28 -7.20
N ILE A 459 -26.24 25.55 -6.48
CA ILE A 459 -26.88 24.34 -6.98
C ILE A 459 -27.77 24.64 -8.19
N GLU A 460 -28.58 25.70 -8.15
CA GLU A 460 -29.42 26.10 -9.29
C GLU A 460 -28.59 26.53 -10.50
N PHE A 461 -27.49 27.27 -10.29
CA PHE A 461 -26.56 27.64 -11.36
C PHE A 461 -25.89 26.41 -12.00
N VAL A 462 -25.37 25.49 -11.19
CA VAL A 462 -24.75 24.24 -11.66
C VAL A 462 -25.77 23.37 -12.42
N LEU A 463 -27.02 23.30 -11.96
CA LEU A 463 -28.10 22.60 -12.67
C LEU A 463 -28.46 23.28 -14.00
N ALA A 464 -28.50 24.62 -14.06
CA ALA A 464 -28.73 25.37 -15.29
C ALA A 464 -27.59 25.15 -16.30
N MET A 465 -26.34 25.17 -15.84
CA MET A 465 -25.14 24.89 -16.63
C MET A 465 -25.13 23.45 -17.16
N TYR A 466 -25.43 22.46 -16.32
CA TYR A 466 -25.54 21.05 -16.73
C TYR A 466 -26.65 20.84 -17.78
N ARG A 467 -27.84 21.43 -17.55
CA ARG A 467 -28.93 21.42 -18.54
C ARG A 467 -28.51 22.05 -19.87
N LYS A 468 -27.75 23.17 -19.83
CA LYS A 468 -27.27 23.85 -21.04
C LYS A 468 -26.19 23.06 -21.78
N LEU A 469 -25.31 22.36 -21.06
CA LEU A 469 -24.29 21.47 -21.60
C LEU A 469 -24.96 20.30 -22.33
N VAL A 470 -25.81 19.54 -21.64
CA VAL A 470 -26.55 18.39 -22.19
C VAL A 470 -27.48 18.78 -23.34
N SER A 471 -28.04 20.00 -23.32
CA SER A 471 -28.86 20.52 -24.43
C SER A 471 -28.08 20.84 -25.71
N ARG A 472 -26.76 21.00 -25.65
CA ARG A 472 -25.89 21.15 -26.83
C ARG A 472 -25.11 19.88 -27.18
N TYR A 473 -24.78 19.07 -26.18
CA TYR A 473 -23.94 17.89 -26.28
C TYR A 473 -24.67 16.69 -25.64
N PRO A 474 -25.72 16.15 -26.29
CA PRO A 474 -26.57 15.12 -25.71
C PRO A 474 -25.82 13.83 -25.33
N GLU A 475 -24.70 13.55 -25.99
CA GLU A 475 -23.80 12.43 -25.71
C GLU A 475 -23.23 12.45 -24.29
N LEU A 476 -23.19 13.61 -23.62
CA LEU A 476 -22.73 13.74 -22.24
C LEU A 476 -23.78 13.32 -21.21
N LYS A 477 -25.07 13.27 -21.56
CA LYS A 477 -26.19 13.01 -20.63
C LYS A 477 -26.09 11.69 -19.87
N SER A 478 -25.47 10.68 -20.47
CA SER A 478 -25.30 9.33 -19.92
C SER A 478 -23.83 8.92 -19.84
N SER A 479 -22.91 9.90 -19.91
CA SER A 479 -21.47 9.65 -19.92
C SER A 479 -20.86 9.79 -18.53
N SER A 480 -20.00 8.85 -18.14
CA SER A 480 -19.17 8.91 -16.93
C SER A 480 -18.04 9.97 -16.98
N ARG A 481 -18.17 10.95 -17.89
CA ARG A 481 -17.20 12.04 -18.13
C ARG A 481 -17.47 13.31 -17.33
N LEU A 482 -18.64 13.41 -16.68
CA LEU A 482 -19.01 14.55 -15.85
C LEU A 482 -19.05 14.13 -14.37
N ALA A 483 -18.48 14.97 -13.52
CA ALA A 483 -18.54 14.85 -12.07
C ALA A 483 -18.81 16.23 -11.46
N ILE A 484 -19.59 16.26 -10.38
CA ILE A 484 -19.79 17.44 -9.54
C ILE A 484 -19.17 17.11 -8.18
N ILE A 485 -18.40 18.04 -7.63
CA ILE A 485 -17.69 17.88 -6.36
C ILE A 485 -17.94 19.12 -5.48
N SER A 486 -18.02 18.91 -4.18
CA SER A 486 -18.15 19.95 -3.16
C SER A 486 -17.24 19.62 -1.97
N PRO A 487 -16.68 20.60 -1.24
CA PRO A 487 -16.04 20.37 0.05
C PRO A 487 -17.02 19.87 1.12
N TYR A 488 -18.31 20.17 0.96
CA TYR A 488 -19.38 19.85 1.90
C TYR A 488 -20.20 18.63 1.42
N ARG A 489 -20.84 17.94 2.37
CA ARG A 489 -21.53 16.67 2.11
C ARG A 489 -23.01 16.83 1.73
N HIS A 490 -23.59 17.99 2.01
CA HIS A 490 -25.01 18.32 1.79
C HIS A 490 -25.15 19.36 0.68
#